data_AF-A0A938EQJ8-F1
#
_entry.id   AF-A0A938EQJ8-F1
#
_cell.length_a   1.000
_cell.length_b   1.000
_cell.length_c   1.000
_cell.angle_alpha   90.00
_cell.angle_beta   90.00
_cell.angle_gamma   90.00
#
_symmetry.space_group_name_H-M   'P 1'
#
loop_
_entity.id
_entity.type
_entity.pdbx_description
1 polymer ?
#
loop_
_entity_poly.entity_id
_entity_poly.type
_entity_poly.pdbx_seq_one_letter_code
_entity_poly.pdbx_strand_id
1 'polypeptide(L)'
;CDGLDIPFYNNPLFHEFLQGKRDYRCSAWSMPTYTVEGWRSPCYLLADRHVGSIRELFEDTDWDKYGTDRDPRCANCLMHCGYEASTILEAMSSPKDLLALARG
;
A
#
# COMPACT_ATOMS: atom_id res chain seq x y z
N CYS A 1 -19.39 10.02 16.87
CA CYS A 1 -18.37 10.67 16.03
C CYS A 1 -18.72 12.12 15.71
N ASP A 2 -19.94 12.58 15.98
CA ASP A 2 -20.26 14.00 15.89
C ASP A 2 -19.61 14.79 17.02
N GLY A 3 -18.96 15.91 16.68
CA GLY A 3 -18.35 16.85 17.63
C GLY A 3 -16.91 16.58 18.04
N LEU A 4 -16.28 15.53 17.51
CA LEU A 4 -14.85 15.28 17.70
C LEU A 4 -14.11 15.62 16.40
N ASP A 5 -13.37 16.74 16.41
CA ASP A 5 -12.47 17.14 15.33
C ASP A 5 -11.17 16.33 15.43
N ILE A 6 -11.25 15.05 15.06
CA ILE A 6 -10.09 14.15 15.04
C ILE A 6 -9.45 14.29 13.67
N PRO A 7 -8.21 14.82 13.57
CA PRO A 7 -7.51 14.88 12.31
C PRO A 7 -7.28 13.45 11.81
N PHE A 8 -7.70 13.18 10.57
CA PHE A 8 -7.37 11.93 9.91
C PHE A 8 -5.88 11.94 9.58
N TYR A 9 -5.10 11.11 10.29
CA TYR A 9 -3.66 10.99 10.09
C TYR A 9 -3.39 10.15 8.85
N ASN A 10 -3.33 10.79 7.68
CA ASN A 10 -2.79 10.21 6.45
C ASN A 10 -2.59 11.27 5.37
N ASN A 11 -2.06 10.85 4.22
CA ASN A 11 -1.84 11.76 3.11
C ASN A 11 -3.14 12.06 2.33
N PRO A 12 -3.30 13.26 1.75
CA PRO A 12 -4.54 13.68 1.07
C PRO A 12 -4.86 12.82 -0.16
N LEU A 13 -3.86 12.28 -0.84
CA LEU A 13 -4.06 11.43 -2.02
C LEU A 13 -4.67 10.06 -1.64
N PHE A 14 -4.25 9.51 -0.50
CA PHE A 14 -4.83 8.30 0.06
C PHE A 14 -6.28 8.56 0.52
N HIS A 15 -6.58 9.73 1.07
CA HIS A 15 -7.96 10.12 1.38
C HIS A 15 -8.84 10.21 0.12
N GLU A 16 -8.33 10.80 -0.96
CA GLU A 16 -9.05 10.84 -2.25
C GLU A 16 -9.30 9.44 -2.81
N PHE A 17 -8.34 8.51 -2.64
CA PHE A 17 -8.51 7.09 -2.96
C PHE A 17 -9.62 6.42 -2.14
N LEU A 18 -9.63 6.61 -0.82
CA LEU A 18 -10.71 6.07 0.03
C LEU A 18 -12.08 6.64 -0.30
N GLN A 19 -12.14 7.88 -0.81
CA GLN A 19 -13.36 8.53 -1.29
C GLN A 19 -13.79 8.07 -2.69
N GLY A 20 -13.01 7.20 -3.36
CA GLY A 20 -13.26 6.76 -4.73
C GLY A 20 -13.03 7.85 -5.78
N LYS A 21 -12.32 8.92 -5.45
CA LYS A 21 -11.94 9.98 -6.40
C LYS A 21 -10.71 9.60 -7.23
N ARG A 22 -9.98 8.58 -6.78
CA ARG A 22 -8.78 8.03 -7.43
C ARG A 22 -8.78 6.53 -7.32
N ASP A 23 -8.11 5.90 -8.27
CA ASP A 23 -7.80 4.49 -8.26
C ASP A 23 -6.28 4.31 -8.22
N TYR A 24 -5.80 3.53 -7.26
CA TYR A 24 -4.39 3.16 -7.17
C TYR A 24 -4.24 1.65 -7.30
N ARG A 25 -3.13 1.24 -7.92
CA ARG A 25 -2.73 -0.16 -7.91
C ARG A 25 -1.91 -0.44 -6.67
N CYS A 26 -2.28 -1.48 -5.92
CA CYS A 26 -1.57 -1.92 -4.73
C CYS A 26 -0.08 -2.20 -5.05
N SER A 27 0.81 -1.55 -4.30
CA SER A 27 2.25 -1.78 -4.29
C SER A 27 2.62 -2.70 -3.11
N ALA A 28 2.08 -3.92 -3.10
CA ALA A 28 2.22 -4.85 -1.97
C ALA A 28 3.67 -5.11 -1.50
N TRP A 29 4.64 -4.90 -2.38
CA TRP A 29 6.08 -5.03 -2.14
C TRP A 29 6.71 -3.86 -1.37
N SER A 30 6.02 -2.72 -1.23
CA SER A 30 6.63 -1.51 -0.68
C SER A 30 6.79 -1.52 0.84
N MET A 31 6.07 -2.41 1.53
CA MET A 31 6.12 -2.55 2.98
C MET A 31 6.50 -3.98 3.39
N PRO A 32 7.78 -4.36 3.19
CA PRO A 32 8.28 -5.67 3.61
C PRO A 32 8.24 -5.78 5.13
N THR A 33 7.87 -6.95 5.65
CA THR A 33 7.77 -7.19 7.10
C THR A 33 8.60 -8.38 7.51
N TYR A 34 9.47 -8.19 8.48
CA TYR A 34 10.28 -9.24 9.10
C TYR A 34 9.68 -9.64 10.44
N THR A 35 9.62 -10.94 10.71
CA THR A 35 9.16 -11.52 11.98
C THR A 35 10.18 -12.53 12.51
N VAL A 36 9.88 -13.17 13.64
CA VAL A 36 10.70 -14.27 14.16
C VAL A 36 10.82 -15.46 13.20
N GLU A 37 9.87 -15.62 12.28
CA GLU A 37 9.88 -16.68 11.26
C GLU A 37 10.59 -16.26 9.95
N GLY A 38 10.98 -14.98 9.82
CA GLY A 38 11.61 -14.42 8.62
C GLY A 38 10.78 -13.34 7.93
N TRP A 39 11.09 -13.05 6.67
CA TRP A 39 10.37 -12.08 5.85
C TRP A 39 9.03 -12.64 5.36
N ARG A 40 7.92 -11.93 5.60
CA ARG A 40 6.58 -12.33 5.15
C ARG A 40 6.45 -12.13 3.63
N SER A 41 6.02 -13.16 2.91
CA SER A 41 5.74 -13.16 1.47
C SER A 41 4.33 -13.72 1.22
N PRO A 42 3.50 -13.12 0.36
CA PRO A 42 3.83 -12.01 -0.53
C PRO A 42 3.82 -10.66 0.18
N CYS A 43 2.87 -10.39 1.08
CA CYS A 43 2.75 -9.08 1.72
C CYS A 43 2.51 -9.19 3.22
N TYR A 44 2.57 -8.04 3.90
CA TYR A 44 2.37 -7.90 5.34
C TYR A 44 1.13 -8.63 5.89
N LEU A 45 0.05 -8.71 5.10
CA LEU A 45 -1.22 -9.33 5.54
C LEU A 45 -1.34 -10.80 5.14
N LEU A 46 -1.13 -11.13 3.85
CA LEU A 46 -1.37 -12.50 3.34
C LEU A 46 -0.37 -13.50 3.91
N ALA A 47 0.93 -13.18 3.82
CA ALA A 47 2.02 -13.98 4.39
C ALA A 47 1.91 -15.50 4.17
N ASP A 48 1.61 -15.91 2.94
CA ASP A 48 1.52 -17.31 2.52
C ASP A 48 2.80 -18.12 2.83
N ARG A 49 3.96 -17.44 2.93
CA ARG A 49 5.25 -18.03 3.33
C ARG A 49 6.12 -17.04 4.11
N HIS A 50 7.14 -17.57 4.79
CA HIS A 50 8.25 -16.80 5.32
C HIS A 50 9.55 -17.18 4.62
N VAL A 51 10.35 -16.17 4.25
CA VAL A 51 11.61 -16.35 3.52
C VAL A 51 12.80 -15.84 4.34
N GLY A 52 13.96 -16.47 4.15
CA GLY A 52 15.14 -16.22 4.98
C GLY A 52 15.89 -14.93 4.64
N SER A 53 15.68 -14.39 3.43
CA SER A 53 16.35 -13.18 2.96
C SER A 53 15.42 -12.21 2.27
N ILE A 54 15.73 -10.92 2.38
CA ILE A 54 15.00 -9.86 1.67
C ILE A 54 15.12 -10.02 0.15
N ARG A 55 16.24 -10.56 -0.33
CA ARG A 55 16.45 -10.84 -1.75
C ARG A 55 15.45 -11.85 -2.28
N GLU A 56 15.30 -12.98 -1.57
CA GLU A 56 14.30 -14.01 -1.88
C GLU A 56 12.88 -13.45 -1.87
N LEU A 57 12.57 -12.55 -0.92
CA LEU A 57 11.26 -11.88 -0.89
C LEU A 57 10.98 -11.13 -2.20
N PHE A 58 11.93 -10.32 -2.68
CA PHE A 58 11.71 -9.50 -3.87
C PHE A 58 11.85 -10.27 -5.19
N GLU A 59 12.80 -11.19 -5.29
CA GLU A 59 13.13 -11.90 -6.53
C GLU A 59 12.19 -13.11 -6.76
N ASP A 60 11.80 -13.84 -5.71
CA ASP A 60 11.01 -15.07 -5.87
C ASP A 60 9.49 -14.87 -5.67
N THR A 61 9.06 -13.67 -5.27
CA THR A 61 7.63 -13.35 -5.14
C THR A 61 7.11 -12.77 -6.46
N ASP A 62 6.10 -13.41 -7.03
CA ASP A 62 5.40 -12.89 -8.21
C ASP A 62 4.42 -11.77 -7.82
N TRP A 63 4.95 -10.55 -7.71
CA TRP A 63 4.20 -9.36 -7.29
C TRP A 63 3.05 -9.00 -8.23
N ASP A 64 3.15 -9.42 -9.49
CA ASP A 64 2.11 -9.20 -10.47
C ASP A 64 0.87 -10.07 -10.23
N LYS A 65 0.90 -11.05 -9.33
CA LYS A 65 -0.31 -11.80 -8.95
C LYS A 65 -1.17 -11.11 -7.89
N TYR A 66 -0.65 -10.08 -7.23
CA TYR A 66 -1.32 -9.46 -6.08
C TYR A 66 -1.84 -8.06 -6.37
N GLY A 67 -2.96 -7.72 -5.75
CA GLY A 67 -3.68 -6.47 -5.99
C GLY A 67 -5.19 -6.69 -6.02
N THR A 68 -5.95 -5.61 -5.82
CA THR A 68 -7.43 -5.61 -5.81
C THR A 68 -8.05 -6.19 -7.08
N ASP A 69 -7.37 -6.07 -8.21
CA ASP A 69 -7.78 -6.56 -9.52
C ASP A 69 -7.23 -7.95 -9.87
N ARG A 70 -6.39 -8.58 -9.03
CA ARG A 70 -5.59 -9.77 -9.39
C ARG A 70 -5.73 -10.97 -8.49
N ASP A 71 -5.85 -10.75 -7.18
CA ASP A 71 -6.05 -11.84 -6.21
C ASP A 71 -7.43 -11.66 -5.54
N PRO A 72 -8.31 -12.67 -5.53
CA PRO A 72 -9.63 -12.56 -4.90
C PRO A 72 -9.57 -12.22 -3.41
N ARG A 73 -8.47 -12.56 -2.71
CA ARG A 73 -8.23 -12.19 -1.31
C ARG A 73 -7.93 -10.71 -1.15
N CYS A 74 -7.47 -10.05 -2.21
CA CYS A 74 -7.19 -8.62 -2.25
C CYS A 74 -8.38 -7.77 -2.71
N ALA A 75 -9.49 -8.36 -3.17
CA ALA A 75 -10.58 -7.67 -3.86
C ALA A 75 -11.13 -6.41 -3.15
N ASN A 76 -11.16 -6.43 -1.82
CA ASN A 76 -11.63 -5.29 -0.99
C ASN A 76 -10.51 -4.66 -0.15
N CYS A 77 -9.25 -4.96 -0.46
CA CYS A 77 -8.12 -4.47 0.31
C CYS A 77 -7.87 -2.99 -0.01
N LEU A 78 -8.08 -2.13 0.97
CA LEU A 78 -7.74 -0.69 0.95
C LEU A 78 -6.73 -0.35 2.06
N MET A 79 -5.94 -1.34 2.50
CA MET A 79 -5.00 -1.17 3.60
C MET A 79 -3.90 -0.17 3.22
N HIS A 80 -3.73 0.87 4.02
CA HIS A 80 -2.80 1.97 3.76
C HIS A 80 -1.40 1.49 3.35
N CYS A 81 -0.82 0.51 4.06
CA CYS A 81 0.53 0.01 3.79
C CYS A 81 0.74 -0.52 2.35
N GLY A 82 -0.32 -0.94 1.66
CA GLY A 82 -0.25 -1.39 0.27
C GLY A 82 -0.40 -0.27 -0.76
N TYR A 83 -0.95 0.88 -0.37
CA TYR A 83 -1.23 2.00 -1.30
C TYR A 83 -0.38 3.24 -1.02
N GLU A 84 0.29 3.32 0.14
CA GLU A 84 1.13 4.44 0.52
C GLU A 84 2.19 4.71 -0.55
N ALA A 85 2.97 3.70 -0.94
CA ALA A 85 3.97 3.86 -1.98
C ALA A 85 3.35 4.23 -3.34
N SER A 86 2.18 3.67 -3.68
CA SER A 86 1.47 4.01 -4.91
C SER A 86 1.09 5.49 -4.94
N THR A 87 0.61 6.03 -3.81
CA THR A 87 0.28 7.46 -3.69
C THR A 87 1.52 8.36 -3.80
N ILE A 88 2.65 7.94 -3.24
CA ILE A 88 3.91 8.70 -3.31
C ILE A 88 4.50 8.63 -4.72
N LEU A 89 4.47 7.47 -5.38
CA LEU A 89 4.96 7.33 -6.76
C LEU A 89 4.16 8.20 -7.73
N GLU A 90 2.83 8.29 -7.55
CA GLU A 90 1.98 9.20 -8.32
C GLU A 90 2.33 10.66 -8.02
N ALA A 91 2.47 11.03 -6.73
CA ALA A 91 2.85 12.38 -6.33
C ALA A 91 4.19 12.81 -6.96
N MET A 92 5.18 11.91 -7.01
CA MET A 92 6.48 12.17 -7.64
C MET A 92 6.39 12.34 -9.16
N SER A 93 5.35 11.80 -9.79
CA SER A 93 5.13 11.85 -11.24
C SER A 93 4.25 13.04 -11.67
N SER A 94 3.55 13.68 -10.73
CA SER A 94 2.56 14.73 -10.97
C SER A 94 2.84 15.97 -10.11
N PRO A 95 3.29 17.11 -10.68
CA PRO A 95 3.54 18.33 -9.92
C PRO A 95 2.33 18.83 -9.12
N LYS A 96 1.12 18.59 -9.64
CA LYS A 96 -0.15 18.93 -8.97
C LYS A 96 -0.33 18.09 -7.70
N ASP A 97 -0.06 16.79 -7.79
CA ASP A 97 -0.26 15.88 -6.66
C ASP A 97 0.86 16.00 -5.63
N LEU A 98 2.08 16.32 -6.06
CA LEU A 98 3.15 16.73 -5.16
C LEU A 98 2.77 17.98 -4.35
N LEU A 99 2.17 18.98 -5.01
CA LEU A 99 1.70 20.19 -4.34
C LEU A 99 0.52 19.91 -3.40
N ALA A 100 -0.37 18.99 -3.77
CA ALA A 100 -1.46 18.56 -2.90
C ALA A 100 -0.90 17.88 -1.63
N LEU A 101 0.04 16.96 -1.79
CA LEU A 101 0.74 16.28 -0.70
C LEU A 101 1.45 17.27 0.24
N ALA A 102 2.12 18.29 -0.31
CA ALA A 102 2.83 19.29 0.47
C ALA A 102 1.92 20.25 1.26
N ARG A 103 0.64 20.37 0.89
CA ARG A 103 -0.32 21.26 1.54
C ARG A 103 -1.04 20.65 2.75
N GLY A 104 -1.02 19.32 2.87
CA GLY A 104 -1.74 18.58 3.91
C GLY A 104 -3.15 18.25 3.49
#